data_AF-A0A964AJJ3-F1
#
_entry.id   AF-A0A964AJJ3-F1
#
_cell.length_a   1.000
_cell.length_b   1.000
_cell.length_c   1.000
_cell.angle_alpha   90.00
_cell.angle_beta   90.00
_cell.angle_gamma   90.00
#
_symmetry.space_group_name_H-M   'P 1'
#
loop_
_entity.id
_entity.type
_entity.pdbx_description
1 polymer ?
#
loop_
_entity_poly.entity_id
_entity_poly.type
_entity_poly.pdbx_seq_one_letter_code
_entity_poly.pdbx_strand_id
1 'polypeptide(L)'
;MPPLLNGFWLLLPPLAWNLAFTARLKLERAFDLGTAPAWVTGGEHLTRILCFAGALWVPMDADRRGLALYGVGLVVYFASWWPVMGPQAAGLPTRSPLWFGPAVTPLLWLAGIAWAGRAPWFLALSVIFLGFHVGGYRAAFRGA
;
A
#
# COMPACT_ATOMS: atom_id res chain seq x y z
N MET A 1 -4.87 23.82 -10.72
CA MET A 1 -4.39 22.74 -11.62
C MET A 1 -3.25 22.01 -10.93
N PRO A 2 -3.13 20.68 -11.05
CA PRO A 2 -1.99 19.94 -10.51
C PRO A 2 -0.69 20.31 -11.27
N PRO A 3 0.48 20.26 -10.61
CA PRO A 3 1.75 20.48 -11.29
C PRO A 3 2.05 19.32 -12.25
N LEU A 4 2.80 19.59 -13.33
CA LEU A 4 3.20 18.55 -14.29
C LEU A 4 4.10 17.47 -13.66
N LEU A 5 5.00 17.90 -12.76
CA LEU A 5 5.77 17.01 -11.90
C LEU A 5 5.08 16.95 -10.52
N ASN A 6 4.35 15.88 -10.29
CA ASN A 6 3.62 15.64 -9.04
C ASN A 6 3.88 14.22 -8.51
N GLY A 7 3.41 13.95 -7.29
CA GLY A 7 3.64 12.68 -6.60
C GLY A 7 3.03 11.45 -7.29
N PHE A 8 2.10 11.63 -8.23
CA PHE A 8 1.47 10.53 -8.96
C PHE A 8 2.49 9.67 -9.73
N TRP A 9 3.55 10.29 -10.25
CA TRP A 9 4.62 9.55 -10.95
C TRP A 9 5.28 8.49 -10.07
N LEU A 10 5.36 8.77 -8.76
CA LEU A 10 5.92 7.84 -7.78
C LEU A 10 4.94 6.71 -7.40
N LEU A 11 3.68 6.77 -7.83
CA LEU A 11 2.75 5.64 -7.71
C LEU A 11 2.94 4.60 -8.83
N LEU A 12 3.60 4.96 -9.94
CA LEU A 12 3.72 4.04 -11.08
C LEU A 12 4.48 2.76 -10.75
N PRO A 13 5.64 2.78 -10.06
CA PRO A 13 6.35 1.55 -9.73
C PRO A 13 5.54 0.54 -8.89
N PRO A 14 4.89 0.92 -7.75
CA PRO A 14 4.08 -0.03 -7.00
C PRO A 14 2.82 -0.47 -7.75
N LEU A 15 2.21 0.38 -8.57
CA LEU A 15 1.07 -0.01 -9.41
C LEU A 15 1.47 -1.00 -10.50
N ALA A 16 2.58 -0.75 -11.19
CA ALA A 16 3.12 -1.64 -12.21
C ALA A 16 3.48 -3.01 -11.62
N TRP A 17 4.09 -3.03 -10.43
CA TRP A 17 4.36 -4.26 -9.69
C TRP A 17 3.06 -5.02 -9.41
N ASN A 18 2.07 -4.35 -8.82
CA ASN A 18 0.80 -4.99 -8.49
C ASN A 18 0.12 -5.56 -9.73
N LEU A 19 0.07 -4.82 -10.83
CA LEU A 19 -0.51 -5.27 -12.10
C LEU A 19 0.24 -6.46 -12.72
N ALA A 20 1.58 -6.39 -12.75
CA ALA A 20 2.41 -7.46 -13.32
C ALA A 20 2.25 -8.77 -12.55
N PHE A 21 1.92 -8.68 -11.27
CA PHE A 21 1.89 -9.82 -10.38
C PHE A 21 0.50 -10.22 -9.90
N THR A 22 -0.58 -9.51 -10.24
CA THR A 22 -1.96 -9.77 -9.79
C THR A 22 -2.33 -11.25 -9.87
N ALA A 23 -2.04 -11.94 -10.98
CA ALA A 23 -2.35 -13.36 -11.16
C ALA A 23 -1.65 -14.31 -10.17
N ARG A 24 -0.51 -13.88 -9.58
CA ARG A 24 0.24 -14.61 -8.55
C ARG A 24 -0.11 -14.15 -7.14
N LEU A 25 -0.73 -12.99 -6.99
CA LEU A 25 -1.28 -12.51 -5.73
C LEU A 25 -2.57 -13.29 -5.43
N LYS A 26 -2.44 -14.58 -5.09
CA LYS A 26 -3.56 -15.40 -4.58
C LYS A 26 -4.18 -14.82 -3.29
N LEU A 27 -3.58 -13.77 -2.73
CA LEU A 27 -4.13 -12.99 -1.62
C LEU A 27 -5.51 -12.43 -1.93
N GLU A 28 -5.84 -12.01 -3.17
CA GLU A 28 -7.18 -11.49 -3.47
C GLU A 28 -8.29 -12.49 -3.11
N ARG A 29 -8.07 -13.80 -3.29
CA ARG A 29 -9.05 -14.82 -2.90
C ARG A 29 -9.21 -15.03 -1.40
N ALA A 30 -8.21 -14.67 -0.59
CA ALA A 30 -8.31 -14.71 0.87
C ALA A 30 -8.88 -13.39 1.44
N PHE A 31 -8.70 -12.28 0.72
CA PHE A 31 -9.20 -10.95 1.06
C PHE A 31 -10.68 -10.76 0.71
N ASP A 32 -11.13 -11.34 -0.39
CA ASP A 32 -12.53 -11.33 -0.83
C ASP A 32 -13.44 -12.29 -0.06
N LEU A 33 -12.97 -12.93 1.02
CA LEU A 33 -13.82 -13.80 1.85
C LEU A 33 -14.93 -13.04 2.62
N GLY A 34 -15.08 -11.73 2.40
CA GLY A 34 -16.23 -10.96 2.90
C GLY A 34 -16.32 -10.87 4.42
N THR A 35 -15.24 -11.20 5.14
CA THR A 35 -15.24 -11.23 6.61
C THR A 35 -14.99 -9.86 7.24
N ALA A 36 -14.45 -8.90 6.49
CA ALA A 36 -14.29 -7.53 6.95
C ALA A 36 -15.64 -6.79 6.98
N PRO A 37 -15.96 -6.02 8.03
CA PRO A 37 -17.16 -5.19 8.06
C PRO A 37 -17.21 -4.23 6.87
N ALA A 38 -18.40 -4.01 6.30
CA ALA A 38 -18.57 -3.16 5.11
C ALA A 38 -18.00 -1.73 5.26
N TRP A 39 -18.03 -1.17 6.48
CA TRP A 39 -17.45 0.14 6.74
C TRP A 39 -15.91 0.15 6.66
N VAL A 40 -15.25 -0.97 6.97
CA VAL A 40 -13.79 -1.12 6.83
C VAL A 40 -13.43 -1.18 5.36
N THR A 41 -14.09 -2.05 4.60
CA THR A 41 -13.87 -2.20 3.15
C THR A 41 -14.20 -0.93 2.39
N GLY A 42 -15.34 -0.29 2.69
CA GLY A 42 -15.72 0.98 2.09
C GLY A 42 -14.75 2.11 2.40
N GLY A 43 -14.28 2.20 3.67
CA GLY A 43 -13.26 3.15 4.07
C GLY A 43 -11.93 2.91 3.37
N GLU A 44 -11.51 1.66 3.22
CA GLU A 44 -10.31 1.25 2.49
C GLU A 44 -10.35 1.71 1.03
N HIS A 45 -11.42 1.36 0.31
CA HIS A 45 -11.56 1.72 -1.10
C HIS A 45 -11.61 3.24 -1.30
N LEU A 46 -12.39 3.94 -0.48
CA LEU A 46 -12.49 5.39 -0.57
C LEU A 46 -11.13 6.05 -0.31
N THR A 47 -10.46 5.68 0.78
CA THR A 47 -9.17 6.28 1.15
C THR A 47 -8.05 5.92 0.18
N ARG A 48 -8.10 4.74 -0.45
CA ARG A 48 -7.22 4.35 -1.55
C ARG A 48 -7.40 5.25 -2.77
N ILE A 49 -8.64 5.46 -3.21
CA ILE A 49 -8.96 6.37 -4.32
C ILE A 49 -8.47 7.78 -3.98
N LEU A 50 -8.72 8.24 -2.75
CA LEU A 50 -8.25 9.55 -2.30
C LEU A 50 -6.72 9.64 -2.24
N CYS A 51 -5.99 8.57 -1.87
CA CYS A 51 -4.53 8.57 -1.92
C CYS A 51 -4.02 8.67 -3.36
N PHE A 52 -4.60 7.91 -4.29
CA PHE A 52 -4.18 7.94 -5.69
C PHE A 52 -4.49 9.27 -6.35
N ALA A 53 -5.69 9.80 -6.14
CA ALA A 53 -6.06 11.13 -6.61
C ALA A 53 -5.19 12.19 -5.92
N GLY A 54 -5.07 12.12 -4.60
CA GLY A 54 -4.28 13.02 -3.76
C GLY A 54 -2.85 13.21 -4.26
N ALA A 55 -2.18 12.14 -4.69
CA ALA A 55 -0.83 12.21 -5.22
C ALA A 55 -0.68 13.17 -6.43
N LEU A 56 -1.74 13.43 -7.20
CA LEU A 56 -1.74 14.44 -8.29
C LEU A 56 -1.51 15.86 -7.77
N TRP A 57 -1.90 16.15 -6.52
CA TRP A 57 -1.75 17.46 -5.89
C TRP A 57 -0.54 17.56 -4.97
N VAL A 58 0.26 16.50 -4.84
CA VAL A 58 1.54 16.56 -4.12
C VAL A 58 2.57 17.18 -5.07
N PRO A 59 3.03 18.43 -4.83
CA PRO A 59 4.07 19.03 -5.65
C PRO A 59 5.37 18.26 -5.43
N MET A 60 6.17 18.05 -6.47
CA MET A 60 7.45 17.37 -6.31
C MET A 60 8.60 18.38 -6.22
N ASP A 61 9.08 18.61 -5.00
CA ASP A 61 10.23 19.49 -4.71
C ASP A 61 11.57 18.73 -4.73
N ALA A 62 11.56 17.45 -5.12
CA ALA A 62 12.72 16.56 -5.20
C ALA A 62 13.58 16.49 -3.91
N ASP A 63 12.97 16.57 -2.72
CA ASP A 63 13.69 16.36 -1.46
C ASP A 63 14.30 14.95 -1.45
N ARG A 64 15.64 14.90 -1.47
CA ARG A 64 16.43 13.68 -1.54
C ARG A 64 16.13 12.72 -0.39
N ARG A 65 15.77 13.22 0.80
CA ARG A 65 15.45 12.38 1.96
C ARG A 65 14.10 11.69 1.76
N GLY A 66 13.10 12.43 1.27
CA GLY A 66 11.80 11.86 0.92
C GLY A 66 11.91 10.82 -0.20
N LEU A 67 12.70 11.10 -1.24
CA LEU A 67 12.98 10.15 -2.32
C LEU A 67 13.76 8.92 -1.86
N ALA A 68 14.71 9.08 -0.94
CA ALA A 68 15.42 7.94 -0.34
C ALA A 68 14.47 7.07 0.49
N LEU A 69 13.61 7.67 1.31
CA LEU A 69 12.58 6.96 2.06
C LEU A 69 11.61 6.22 1.12
N TYR A 70 11.20 6.88 0.03
CA TYR A 70 10.40 6.25 -1.02
C TYR A 70 11.10 5.03 -1.63
N GLY A 71 12.36 5.17 -2.03
CA GLY A 71 13.14 4.09 -2.63
C GLY A 71 13.31 2.89 -1.68
N VAL A 72 13.68 3.15 -0.42
CA VAL A 72 13.74 2.10 0.62
C VAL A 72 12.38 1.46 0.83
N GLY A 73 11.32 2.27 0.90
CA GLY A 73 9.95 1.79 1.03
C GLY A 73 9.51 0.87 -0.11
N LEU A 74 9.88 1.18 -1.36
CA LEU A 74 9.62 0.31 -2.50
C LEU A 74 10.36 -1.02 -2.40
N VAL A 75 11.66 -0.99 -2.08
CA VAL A 75 12.45 -2.23 -1.94
C VAL A 75 11.84 -3.12 -0.86
N VAL A 76 11.48 -2.54 0.28
CA VAL A 76 10.82 -3.27 1.38
C VAL A 76 9.43 -3.79 0.95
N TYR A 77 8.66 -2.98 0.23
CA TYR A 77 7.35 -3.38 -0.30
C TYR A 77 7.46 -4.57 -1.26
N PHE A 78 8.36 -4.52 -2.25
CA PHE A 78 8.56 -5.61 -3.20
C PHE A 78 9.11 -6.86 -2.52
N ALA A 79 10.05 -6.72 -1.58
CA ALA A 79 10.55 -7.84 -0.80
C ALA A 79 9.45 -8.49 0.06
N SER A 80 8.51 -7.71 0.58
CA SER A 80 7.42 -8.21 1.43
C SER A 80 6.45 -9.14 0.69
N TRP A 81 6.41 -9.06 -0.64
CA TRP A 81 5.58 -9.93 -1.47
C TRP A 81 6.19 -11.33 -1.68
N TRP A 82 7.53 -11.47 -1.58
CA TRP A 82 8.21 -12.71 -1.90
C TRP A 82 7.74 -13.93 -1.08
N PRO A 83 7.54 -13.84 0.25
CA PRO A 83 7.09 -14.99 1.05
C PRO A 83 5.68 -15.46 0.68
N VAL A 84 4.82 -14.55 0.21
CA VAL A 84 3.38 -14.81 0.00
C VAL A 84 3.01 -15.10 -1.46
N MET A 85 3.93 -14.86 -2.40
CA MET A 85 3.73 -15.12 -3.83
C MET A 85 4.35 -16.44 -4.31
N GLY A 86 5.35 -16.95 -3.60
CA GLY A 86 6.07 -18.17 -3.99
C GLY A 86 5.37 -19.47 -3.58
N PRO A 87 5.88 -20.63 -4.02
CA PRO A 87 5.41 -21.95 -3.57
C PRO A 87 5.45 -22.11 -2.05
N GLN A 88 6.41 -21.45 -1.38
CA GLN A 88 6.51 -21.45 0.09
C GLN A 88 5.27 -20.87 0.80
N ALA A 89 4.44 -20.08 0.11
CA ALA A 89 3.24 -19.49 0.69
C ALA A 89 2.26 -20.56 1.21
N ALA A 90 2.23 -21.75 0.57
CA ALA A 90 1.40 -22.87 1.00
C ALA A 90 1.80 -23.45 2.37
N GLY A 91 3.05 -23.26 2.79
CA GLY A 91 3.57 -23.69 4.09
C GLY A 91 3.49 -22.61 5.18
N LEU A 92 3.04 -21.39 4.85
CA LEU A 92 2.93 -20.32 5.83
C LEU A 92 1.75 -20.58 6.78
N PRO A 93 1.95 -20.50 8.12
CA PRO A 93 0.84 -20.55 9.06
C PRO A 93 -0.18 -19.45 8.77
N THR A 94 -1.47 -19.73 8.97
CA THR A 94 -2.56 -18.76 8.76
C THR A 94 -2.39 -17.48 9.59
N ARG A 95 -1.72 -17.56 10.75
CA ARG A 95 -1.44 -16.42 11.63
C ARG A 95 -0.04 -15.81 11.42
N SER A 96 0.66 -16.16 10.35
CA SER A 96 2.00 -15.64 10.09
C SER A 96 1.95 -14.12 9.88
N PRO A 97 2.82 -13.33 10.54
CA PRO A 97 2.91 -11.89 10.31
C PRO A 97 3.33 -11.55 8.87
N LEU A 98 3.93 -12.50 8.15
CA LEU A 98 4.36 -12.33 6.76
C LEU A 98 3.19 -12.06 5.80
N TRP A 99 1.98 -12.50 6.14
CA TRP A 99 0.76 -12.17 5.38
C TRP A 99 0.43 -10.67 5.39
N PHE A 100 0.87 -9.94 6.41
CA PHE A 100 0.61 -8.52 6.57
C PHE A 100 1.69 -7.63 5.94
N GLY A 101 2.83 -8.20 5.55
CA GLY A 101 3.96 -7.45 5.01
C GLY A 101 3.54 -6.51 3.87
N PRO A 102 2.90 -7.02 2.81
CA PRO A 102 2.41 -6.18 1.71
C PRO A 102 1.35 -5.15 2.10
N ALA A 103 0.64 -5.34 3.22
CA ALA A 103 -0.38 -4.42 3.69
C ALA A 103 0.19 -3.26 4.52
N VAL A 104 1.27 -3.49 5.29
CA VAL A 104 1.85 -2.47 6.18
C VAL A 104 2.91 -1.63 5.49
N THR A 105 3.64 -2.24 4.56
CA THR A 105 4.78 -1.60 3.87
C THR A 105 4.41 -0.44 2.92
N PRO A 106 3.16 -0.29 2.41
CA PRO A 106 2.75 0.89 1.66
C PRO A 106 2.99 2.22 2.36
N LEU A 107 2.90 2.25 3.70
CA LEU A 107 3.14 3.47 4.47
C LEU A 107 4.53 4.03 4.23
N LEU A 108 5.56 3.19 4.03
CA LEU A 108 6.93 3.65 3.86
C LEU A 108 7.08 4.47 2.58
N TRP A 109 6.60 3.94 1.44
CA TRP A 109 6.72 4.66 0.19
C TRP A 109 5.70 5.81 0.06
N LEU A 110 4.50 5.71 0.67
CA LEU A 110 3.56 6.84 0.77
C LEU A 110 4.12 7.99 1.62
N ALA A 111 4.76 7.68 2.76
CA ALA A 111 5.44 8.68 3.58
C ALA A 111 6.62 9.31 2.84
N GLY A 112 7.35 8.53 2.04
CA GLY A 112 8.37 9.04 1.13
C GLY A 112 7.82 10.08 0.14
N ILE A 113 6.69 9.80 -0.50
CA ILE A 113 6.00 10.76 -1.40
C ILE A 113 5.57 12.01 -0.63
N ALA A 114 4.93 11.85 0.53
CA ALA A 114 4.49 12.96 1.37
C ALA A 114 5.65 13.87 1.78
N TRP A 115 6.79 13.28 2.16
CA TRP A 115 7.99 14.02 2.52
C TRP A 115 8.59 14.71 1.30
N ALA A 116 8.76 13.99 0.18
CA ALA A 116 9.36 14.50 -1.05
C ALA A 116 8.63 15.73 -1.59
N GLY A 117 7.31 15.79 -1.37
CA GLY A 117 6.47 16.92 -1.75
C GLY A 117 6.00 17.82 -0.60
N ARG A 118 6.61 17.71 0.59
CA ARG A 118 6.29 18.53 1.78
C ARG A 118 4.78 18.60 2.08
N ALA A 119 4.09 17.48 1.91
CA ALA A 119 2.64 17.37 1.97
C ALA A 119 2.20 16.60 3.23
N PRO A 120 2.16 17.22 4.42
CA PRO A 120 1.75 16.54 5.65
C PRO A 120 0.30 16.06 5.61
N TRP A 121 -0.56 16.73 4.85
CA TRP A 121 -1.94 16.28 4.61
C TRP A 121 -1.98 14.93 3.87
N PHE A 122 -1.03 14.69 2.96
CA PHE A 122 -0.93 13.44 2.20
C PHE A 122 -0.45 12.30 3.09
N LEU A 123 0.47 12.59 4.02
CA LEU A 123 0.89 11.63 5.05
C LEU A 123 -0.30 11.24 5.94
N ALA A 124 -1.08 12.22 6.41
CA ALA A 124 -2.25 11.94 7.24
C ALA A 124 -3.27 11.05 6.50
N LEU A 125 -3.57 11.37 5.24
CA LEU A 125 -4.43 10.55 4.40
C LEU A 125 -3.89 9.13 4.20
N SER A 126 -2.57 9.00 4.00
CA SER A 126 -1.89 7.71 3.84
C SER A 126 -1.96 6.85 5.11
N VAL A 127 -1.85 7.47 6.29
CA VAL A 127 -2.02 6.79 7.59
C VAL A 127 -3.46 6.32 7.77
N ILE A 128 -4.45 7.14 7.41
CA ILE A 128 -5.87 6.76 7.47
C ILE A 128 -6.13 5.57 6.53
N PHE A 129 -5.64 5.63 5.29
CA PHE A 129 -5.72 4.53 4.33
C PHE A 129 -5.11 3.25 4.91
N LEU A 130 -3.91 3.32 5.47
CA LEU A 130 -3.25 2.15 6.05
C LEU A 130 -4.04 1.56 7.22
N GLY A 131 -4.68 2.40 8.04
CA GLY A 131 -5.55 1.96 9.12
C GLY A 131 -6.68 1.07 8.62
N PHE A 132 -7.37 1.50 7.57
CA PHE A 132 -8.39 0.69 6.90
C PHE A 132 -7.82 -0.55 6.22
N HIS A 133 -6.72 -0.38 5.49
CA HIS A 133 -6.08 -1.45 4.72
C HIS A 133 -5.63 -2.60 5.64
N VAL A 134 -4.86 -2.29 6.69
CA VAL A 134 -4.42 -3.28 7.69
C VAL A 134 -5.60 -3.79 8.52
N GLY A 135 -6.59 -2.95 8.82
CA GLY A 135 -7.83 -3.35 9.50
C GLY A 135 -8.57 -4.46 8.75
N GLY A 136 -8.71 -4.31 7.42
CA GLY A 136 -9.27 -5.33 6.54
C GLY A 136 -8.45 -6.62 6.58
N TYR A 137 -7.12 -6.52 6.54
CA TYR A 137 -6.22 -7.68 6.68
C TYR A 137 -6.47 -8.43 8.00
N ARG A 138 -6.60 -7.72 9.12
CA ARG A 138 -6.80 -8.38 10.42
C ARG A 138 -8.16 -9.06 10.52
N ALA A 139 -9.21 -8.50 9.91
CA ALA A 139 -10.53 -9.12 9.88
C ALA A 139 -10.51 -10.43 9.05
N ALA A 140 -9.85 -10.43 7.90
CA ALA A 140 -9.66 -11.59 7.04
C ALA A 140 -9.04 -12.79 7.79
N PHE A 141 -7.94 -12.57 8.52
CA PHE A 141 -7.20 -13.63 9.23
C PHE A 141 -7.76 -13.99 10.62
N ARG A 142 -8.74 -13.26 11.15
CA ARG A 142 -9.43 -13.63 12.40
C ARG A 142 -10.62 -14.57 12.17
N GLY A 143 -11.17 -14.59 10.95
CA GLY A 143 -12.28 -15.46 10.56
C GLY A 143 -11.87 -16.81 9.96
N ALA A 144 -10.56 -17.09 9.87
CA ALA A 144 -9.98 -18.31 9.30
C ALA A 144 -9.45 -19.28 10.37
#